data_AF-A0A1U7XEH5-F1
#
_entry.id   AF-A0A1U7XEH5-F1
#
_cell.length_a   1.000
_cell.length_b   1.000
_cell.length_c   1.000
_cell.angle_alpha   90.00
_cell.angle_beta   90.00
_cell.angle_gamma   90.00
#
_symmetry.space_group_name_H-M   'P 1'
#
loop_
_entity.id
_entity.type
_entity.pdbx_description
1 polymer ?
#
loop_
_entity_poly.entity_id
_entity_poly.type
_entity_poly.pdbx_seq_one_letter_code
_entity_poly.pdbx_strand_id
1 'polypeptide(L)'
;MPRSNIIILTNPSSKLPVERDRLTILPIQGDYSREMLMLQRIRSYIVFLETRAMEHLKWKGQVNHYIFTDSDIAVVDDLGQIFNDHLDFHVALTFRNNKEQPLNSGFIAVRGTPEGILRARFFLEEVLKVYTTKFMKASRMLGDQLALAWVVKSHSSFDVQRFTRKQAFTDRISGASVLFLPCSIYNWTPPEGAGQFRGMPLDVKVVHFKGSRKRLMLESWSFLKSSSFSDIPDMLCLILRSGRTKYDF
;
A
#
# COMPACT_ATOMS: atom_id res chain seq x y z
N MET A 1 17.91 -4.26 2.80
CA MET A 1 16.70 -4.37 1.96
C MET A 1 16.77 -5.65 1.14
N PRO A 2 15.71 -6.46 1.14
CA PRO A 2 15.64 -7.66 0.30
C PRO A 2 15.62 -7.27 -1.18
N ARG A 3 16.19 -8.11 -2.03
CA ARG A 3 16.04 -7.98 -3.49
C ARG A 3 14.55 -7.97 -3.83
N SER A 4 14.07 -6.84 -4.34
CA SER A 4 12.66 -6.61 -4.63
C SER A 4 12.47 -6.31 -6.11
N ASN A 5 11.32 -6.71 -6.67
CA ASN A 5 10.87 -6.31 -7.99
C ASN A 5 9.71 -5.33 -7.84
N ILE A 6 9.57 -4.42 -8.79
CA ILE A 6 8.52 -3.40 -8.79
C ILE A 6 7.52 -3.72 -9.88
N ILE A 7 6.24 -3.76 -9.50
CA ILE A 7 5.15 -4.06 -10.42
C ILE A 7 4.22 -2.85 -10.46
N ILE A 8 4.07 -2.24 -11.63
CA ILE A 8 3.13 -1.13 -11.82
C ILE A 8 1.81 -1.70 -12.35
N LEU A 9 0.76 -1.64 -11.52
CA LEU A 9 -0.60 -1.92 -11.97
C LEU A 9 -1.18 -0.67 -12.63
N THR A 10 -1.53 -0.73 -13.92
CA THR A 10 -1.90 0.47 -14.68
C THR A 10 -3.09 0.25 -15.59
N ASN A 11 -3.70 1.34 -16.06
CA ASN A 11 -4.66 1.33 -17.15
C ASN A 11 -3.98 0.80 -18.44
N PRO A 12 -4.59 -0.12 -19.20
CA PRO A 12 -4.08 -0.60 -20.49
C PRO A 12 -3.76 0.50 -21.50
N SER A 13 -4.41 1.66 -21.44
CA SER A 13 -4.13 2.78 -22.33
C SER A 13 -2.96 3.66 -21.87
N SER A 14 -2.42 3.45 -20.67
CA SER A 14 -1.29 4.22 -20.14
C SER A 14 -0.01 3.87 -20.89
N LYS A 15 0.65 4.90 -21.41
CA LYS A 15 2.00 4.80 -21.97
C LYS A 15 3.00 5.25 -20.90
N LEU A 16 3.69 4.29 -20.28
CA LEU A 16 4.73 4.55 -19.29
C LEU A 16 6.09 4.25 -19.93
N PRO A 17 6.86 5.27 -20.37
CA PRO A 17 8.16 5.08 -21.01
C PRO A 17 9.23 4.80 -19.96
N VAL A 18 9.09 3.69 -19.24
CA VAL A 18 10.00 3.32 -18.15
C VAL A 18 10.57 1.94 -18.45
N GLU A 19 11.84 1.91 -18.83
CA GLU A 19 12.63 0.68 -18.94
C GLU A 19 13.66 0.67 -17.81
N ARG A 20 13.48 -0.25 -16.86
CA ARG A 20 14.42 -0.50 -15.77
C ARG A 20 14.45 -1.98 -15.42
N ASP A 21 15.62 -2.46 -15.04
CA ASP A 21 15.76 -3.81 -14.47
C ASP A 21 14.84 -3.97 -13.26
N ARG A 22 14.22 -5.16 -13.15
CA ARG A 22 13.30 -5.53 -12.05
C ARG A 22 11.98 -4.75 -12.01
N LEU A 23 11.66 -3.98 -13.05
CA LEU A 23 10.36 -3.37 -13.24
C LEU A 23 9.47 -4.25 -14.14
N THR A 24 8.21 -4.41 -13.79
CA THR A 24 7.20 -5.01 -14.66
C THR A 24 5.97 -4.11 -14.71
N ILE A 25 5.49 -3.79 -15.91
CA ILE A 25 4.23 -3.08 -16.11
C ILE A 25 3.13 -4.12 -16.33
N LEU A 26 2.10 -4.10 -15.50
CA LEU A 26 0.96 -5.00 -15.60
C LEU A 26 -0.32 -4.19 -15.84
N PRO A 27 -0.81 -4.13 -17.10
CA PRO A 27 -2.07 -3.48 -17.40
C PRO A 27 -3.25 -4.31 -16.88
N ILE A 28 -4.16 -3.67 -16.15
CA ILE A 28 -5.35 -4.33 -15.57
C ILE A 28 -6.61 -3.71 -16.18
N GLN A 29 -7.54 -4.53 -16.65
CA GLN A 29 -8.80 -4.04 -17.19
C GLN A 29 -9.69 -3.43 -16.10
N GLY A 30 -10.45 -2.39 -16.45
CA GLY A 30 -11.47 -1.82 -15.57
C GLY A 30 -11.77 -0.35 -15.83
N ASP A 31 -12.44 0.29 -14.87
CA ASP A 31 -12.91 1.66 -14.99
C ASP A 31 -11.95 2.64 -14.29
N TYR A 32 -11.19 3.38 -15.10
CA TYR A 32 -10.23 4.37 -14.64
C TYR A 32 -10.78 5.80 -14.69
N SER A 33 -12.11 5.97 -14.80
CA SER A 33 -12.75 7.27 -14.62
C SER A 33 -12.44 7.82 -13.24
N ARG A 34 -12.37 9.15 -13.14
CA ARG A 34 -11.94 9.86 -11.91
C ARG A 34 -12.72 9.45 -10.67
N GLU A 35 -13.99 9.08 -10.82
CA GLU A 35 -14.86 8.68 -9.72
C GLU A 35 -14.63 7.22 -9.31
N MET A 36 -14.08 6.39 -10.17
CA MET A 36 -13.89 4.96 -9.91
C MET A 36 -12.46 4.61 -9.51
N LEU A 37 -11.49 5.52 -9.64
CA LEU A 37 -10.06 5.23 -9.39
C LEU A 37 -9.77 4.50 -8.07
N MET A 38 -10.37 4.94 -6.95
CA MET A 38 -10.13 4.31 -5.65
C MET A 38 -10.71 2.90 -5.57
N LEU A 39 -11.88 2.69 -6.18
CA LEU A 39 -12.53 1.38 -6.29
C LEU A 39 -11.72 0.45 -7.22
N GLN A 40 -11.32 0.98 -8.37
CA GLN A 40 -10.51 0.29 -9.37
C GLN A 40 -9.15 -0.13 -8.82
N ARG A 41 -8.57 0.64 -7.90
CA ARG A 41 -7.33 0.28 -7.21
C ARG A 41 -7.49 -1.03 -6.42
N ILE A 42 -8.55 -1.17 -5.62
CA ILE A 42 -8.84 -2.40 -4.87
C ILE A 42 -9.11 -3.57 -5.83
N ARG A 43 -9.90 -3.34 -6.89
CA ARG A 43 -10.13 -4.34 -7.94
C ARG A 43 -8.83 -4.81 -8.57
N SER A 44 -7.91 -3.89 -8.84
CA SER A 44 -6.60 -4.22 -9.43
C SER A 44 -5.76 -5.08 -8.51
N TYR A 45 -5.80 -4.84 -7.19
CA TYR A 45 -5.14 -5.69 -6.20
C TYR A 45 -5.75 -7.11 -6.18
N ILE A 46 -7.07 -7.22 -6.22
CA ILE A 46 -7.77 -8.52 -6.26
C ILE A 46 -7.37 -9.32 -7.52
N VAL A 47 -7.47 -8.70 -8.71
CA VAL A 47 -7.09 -9.35 -9.98
C VAL A 47 -5.63 -9.78 -9.98
N PHE A 48 -4.74 -8.94 -9.42
CA PHE A 48 -3.34 -9.28 -9.26
C PHE A 48 -3.16 -10.52 -8.38
N LEU A 49 -3.77 -10.55 -7.18
CA LEU A 49 -3.67 -11.69 -6.27
C LEU A 49 -4.28 -12.96 -6.87
N GLU A 50 -5.38 -12.84 -7.61
CA GLU A 50 -6.00 -13.96 -8.33
C GLU A 50 -5.04 -14.55 -9.38
N THR A 51 -4.38 -13.69 -10.16
CA THR A 51 -3.36 -14.10 -11.13
C THR A 51 -2.21 -14.82 -10.43
N ARG A 52 -1.70 -14.27 -9.32
CA ARG A 52 -0.63 -14.91 -8.54
C ARG A 52 -1.06 -16.24 -7.93
N ALA A 53 -2.29 -16.36 -7.45
CA ALA A 53 -2.82 -17.63 -6.94
C ALA A 53 -2.84 -18.72 -8.02
N MET A 54 -3.19 -18.38 -9.26
CA MET A 54 -3.15 -19.31 -10.40
C MET A 54 -1.71 -19.69 -10.80
N GLU A 55 -0.76 -18.75 -10.73
CA GLU A 55 0.65 -19.00 -11.01
C GLU A 55 1.33 -19.87 -9.95
N HIS A 56 0.90 -19.80 -8.68
CA HIS A 56 1.42 -20.65 -7.61
C HIS A 56 1.25 -22.15 -7.88
N LEU A 57 0.22 -22.56 -8.63
CA LEU A 57 0.05 -23.94 -9.08
C LEU A 57 1.18 -24.41 -10.00
N LYS A 58 1.90 -23.47 -10.63
CA LYS A 58 2.99 -23.73 -11.58
C LYS A 58 4.38 -23.58 -10.94
N TRP A 59 4.52 -22.81 -9.86
CA TRP A 59 5.83 -22.44 -9.29
C TRP A 59 6.20 -23.38 -8.13
N LYS A 60 7.24 -24.19 -8.32
CA LYS A 60 7.73 -25.21 -7.36
C LYS A 60 8.34 -24.59 -6.09
N GLY A 61 7.52 -24.11 -5.17
CA GLY A 61 7.93 -23.78 -3.80
C GLY A 61 8.59 -22.41 -3.58
N GLN A 62 8.73 -21.58 -4.61
CA GLN A 62 9.20 -20.20 -4.42
C GLN A 62 8.06 -19.31 -3.89
N VAL A 63 8.29 -18.66 -2.76
CA VAL A 63 7.35 -17.73 -2.13
C VAL A 63 7.81 -16.30 -2.37
N ASN A 64 6.99 -15.50 -3.03
CA ASN A 64 7.21 -14.07 -3.17
C ASN A 64 6.15 -13.31 -2.38
N HIS A 65 6.58 -12.50 -1.43
CA HIS A 65 5.70 -11.61 -0.71
C HIS A 65 5.37 -10.36 -1.52
N TYR A 66 4.20 -9.76 -1.29
CA TYR A 66 3.74 -8.60 -2.06
C TYR A 66 3.45 -7.44 -1.13
N ILE A 67 3.73 -6.23 -1.59
CA ILE A 67 3.37 -4.99 -0.89
C ILE A 67 2.69 -4.08 -1.93
N PHE A 68 1.42 -3.80 -1.70
CA PHE A 68 0.68 -2.78 -2.45
C PHE A 68 0.88 -1.43 -1.78
N THR A 69 1.18 -0.43 -2.59
CA THR A 69 1.43 0.92 -2.10
C THR A 69 0.71 1.94 -2.96
N ASP A 70 0.46 3.12 -2.39
CA ASP A 70 0.19 4.31 -3.19
C ASP A 70 1.45 4.67 -4.00
N SER A 71 1.30 5.46 -5.07
CA SER A 71 2.42 5.88 -5.92
C SER A 71 3.23 7.04 -5.34
N ASP A 72 2.71 7.69 -4.30
CA ASP A 72 3.31 8.81 -3.58
C ASP A 72 3.95 8.36 -2.26
N ILE A 73 4.69 7.26 -2.28
CA ILE A 73 5.48 6.77 -1.14
C ILE A 73 6.97 6.67 -1.46
N ALA A 74 7.80 6.62 -0.42
CA ALA A 74 9.19 6.19 -0.48
C ALA A 74 9.44 5.11 0.57
N VAL A 75 10.08 4.01 0.16
CA VAL A 75 10.60 3.01 1.08
C VAL A 75 12.03 3.40 1.44
N VAL A 76 12.30 3.59 2.72
CA VAL A 76 13.56 4.16 3.22
C VAL A 76 14.34 3.19 4.12
N ASP A 77 13.77 2.04 4.45
CA ASP A 77 14.43 0.98 5.22
C ASP A 77 13.80 -0.41 4.90
N ASP A 78 14.38 -1.47 5.45
CA ASP A 78 14.05 -2.87 5.18
C ASP A 78 12.62 -3.26 5.59
N LEU A 79 11.79 -3.59 4.58
CA LEU A 79 10.42 -4.11 4.75
C LEU A 79 10.36 -5.65 4.83
N GLY A 80 11.45 -6.36 4.53
CA GLY A 80 11.54 -7.81 4.67
C GLY A 80 11.33 -8.27 6.12
N GLN A 81 11.70 -7.42 7.08
CA GLN A 81 11.46 -7.65 8.51
C GLN A 81 9.98 -7.94 8.83
N ILE A 82 9.01 -7.31 8.14
CA ILE A 82 7.59 -7.61 8.33
C ILE A 82 7.33 -9.12 8.15
N PHE A 83 7.95 -9.71 7.13
CA PHE A 83 7.72 -11.11 6.78
C PHE A 83 8.56 -12.09 7.61
N ASN A 84 9.65 -11.63 8.21
CA ASN A 84 10.48 -12.44 9.10
C ASN A 84 9.94 -12.44 10.54
N ASP A 85 9.52 -11.28 11.04
CA ASP A 85 9.10 -11.08 12.43
C ASP A 85 7.65 -11.52 12.67
N HIS A 86 6.84 -11.56 11.61
CA HIS A 86 5.44 -11.98 11.67
C HIS A 86 5.17 -13.11 10.67
N LEU A 87 5.34 -14.35 11.09
CA LEU A 87 5.24 -15.52 10.19
C LEU A 87 3.80 -15.88 9.78
N ASP A 88 2.81 -15.59 10.64
CA ASP A 88 1.46 -16.16 10.55
C ASP A 88 0.36 -15.17 10.11
N PHE A 89 0.72 -14.04 9.51
CA PHE A 89 -0.28 -13.13 8.93
C PHE A 89 -0.55 -13.44 7.46
N HIS A 90 -1.76 -13.15 7.00
CA HIS A 90 -2.14 -13.26 5.59
C HIS A 90 -2.04 -11.90 4.90
N VAL A 91 -2.60 -10.87 5.54
CA VAL A 91 -2.59 -9.48 5.06
C VAL A 91 -2.19 -8.55 6.19
N ALA A 92 -1.45 -7.49 5.89
CA ALA A 92 -1.09 -6.46 6.83
C ALA A 92 -1.65 -5.11 6.37
N LEU A 93 -2.24 -4.37 7.31
CA LEU A 93 -2.78 -3.03 7.12
C LEU A 93 -2.02 -2.05 8.01
N THR A 94 -2.05 -0.76 7.68
CA THR A 94 -1.44 0.26 8.52
C THR A 94 -2.48 1.03 9.32
N PHE A 95 -2.20 1.29 10.59
CA PHE A 95 -3.14 1.95 11.51
C PHE A 95 -2.54 3.16 12.22
N ARG A 96 -3.41 4.06 12.69
CA ARG A 96 -3.06 5.26 13.43
C ARG A 96 -4.11 5.59 14.48
N ASN A 97 -3.71 6.37 15.48
CA ASN A 97 -4.62 6.90 16.48
C ASN A 97 -5.45 8.07 15.89
N ASN A 98 -6.39 7.74 15.01
CA ASN A 98 -7.37 8.67 14.45
C ASN A 98 -8.74 7.97 14.46
N LYS A 99 -9.71 8.55 15.18
CA LYS A 99 -11.02 7.91 15.40
C LYS A 99 -11.83 7.74 14.11
N GLU A 100 -11.71 8.69 13.18
CA GLU A 100 -12.48 8.72 11.93
C GLU A 100 -11.83 7.86 10.83
N GLN A 101 -10.51 7.91 10.74
CA GLN A 101 -9.73 7.22 9.72
C GLN A 101 -8.58 6.42 10.37
N PRO A 102 -8.91 5.38 11.15
CA PRO A 102 -7.91 4.63 11.91
C PRO A 102 -6.99 3.79 11.03
N LEU A 103 -7.41 3.46 9.81
CA LEU A 103 -6.63 2.67 8.85
C LEU A 103 -6.22 3.52 7.65
N ASN A 104 -5.00 3.29 7.16
CA ASN A 104 -4.50 3.86 5.91
C ASN A 104 -4.22 2.74 4.90
N SER A 105 -4.84 2.86 3.74
CA SER A 105 -4.81 1.93 2.61
C SER A 105 -3.63 2.11 1.67
N GLY A 106 -2.82 3.16 1.84
CA GLY A 106 -1.66 3.44 0.98
C GLY A 106 -0.50 2.47 1.18
N PHE A 107 -0.63 1.50 2.10
CA PHE A 107 0.29 0.41 2.31
C PHE A 107 -0.49 -0.83 2.76
N ILE A 108 -0.39 -1.93 2.00
CA ILE A 108 -0.95 -3.23 2.33
C ILE A 108 0.07 -4.30 1.97
N ALA A 109 0.55 -5.07 2.95
CA ALA A 109 1.43 -6.20 2.68
C ALA A 109 0.66 -7.53 2.66
N VAL A 110 1.07 -8.47 1.82
CA VAL A 110 0.43 -9.76 1.64
C VAL A 110 1.48 -10.85 1.71
N ARG A 111 1.21 -11.88 2.54
CA ARG A 111 2.08 -13.04 2.62
C ARG A 111 1.93 -13.90 1.36
N GLY A 112 3.05 -14.17 0.69
CA GLY A 112 3.11 -14.88 -0.59
C GLY A 112 2.82 -16.37 -0.57
N THR A 113 2.48 -16.95 0.58
CA THR A 113 2.06 -18.36 0.64
C THR A 113 0.72 -18.53 -0.10
N PRO A 114 0.40 -19.72 -0.63
CA PRO A 114 -0.89 -19.95 -1.28
C PRO A 114 -2.10 -19.52 -0.44
N GLU A 115 -2.10 -19.87 0.86
CA GLU A 115 -3.17 -19.47 1.79
C GLU A 115 -3.17 -17.96 2.05
N GLY A 116 -2.00 -17.35 2.26
CA GLY A 116 -1.85 -15.90 2.45
C GLY A 116 -2.43 -15.08 1.29
N ILE A 117 -2.13 -15.46 0.05
CA ILE A 117 -2.68 -14.81 -1.15
C ILE A 117 -4.20 -15.01 -1.23
N LEU A 118 -4.67 -16.25 -1.03
CA LEU A 118 -6.10 -16.58 -1.09
C LEU A 118 -6.91 -15.79 -0.05
N ARG A 119 -6.43 -15.76 1.19
CA ARG A 119 -7.08 -15.04 2.30
C ARG A 119 -7.02 -13.53 2.14
N ALA A 120 -5.90 -12.99 1.65
CA ALA A 120 -5.81 -11.56 1.33
C ALA A 120 -6.77 -11.17 0.20
N ARG A 121 -6.92 -12.00 -0.83
CA ARG A 121 -7.89 -11.79 -1.92
C ARG A 121 -9.31 -11.73 -1.37
N PHE A 122 -9.75 -12.74 -0.62
CA PHE A 122 -11.08 -12.77 -0.01
C PHE A 122 -11.33 -11.58 0.94
N PHE A 123 -10.32 -11.20 1.72
CA PHE A 123 -10.41 -10.01 2.56
C PHE A 123 -10.66 -8.74 1.73
N LEU A 124 -9.90 -8.54 0.65
CA LEU A 124 -10.07 -7.38 -0.23
C LEU A 124 -11.39 -7.41 -1.01
N GLU A 125 -11.92 -8.60 -1.37
CA GLU A 125 -13.25 -8.76 -1.96
C GLU A 125 -14.36 -8.28 -1.01
N GLU A 126 -14.27 -8.61 0.28
CA GLU A 126 -15.21 -8.10 1.30
C GLU A 126 -15.08 -6.59 1.48
N VAL A 127 -13.86 -6.04 1.46
CA VAL A 127 -13.64 -4.58 1.46
C VAL A 127 -14.27 -3.95 0.23
N LEU A 128 -14.08 -4.53 -0.96
CA LEU A 128 -14.67 -4.04 -2.20
C LEU A 128 -16.20 -4.05 -2.12
N LYS A 129 -16.81 -5.12 -1.61
CA LYS A 129 -18.25 -5.24 -1.39
C LYS A 129 -18.78 -4.18 -0.43
N VAL A 130 -18.09 -3.92 0.68
CA VAL A 130 -18.47 -2.86 1.62
C VAL A 130 -18.32 -1.48 0.98
N TYR A 131 -17.27 -1.26 0.19
CA TYR A 131 -17.11 -0.03 -0.57
C TYR A 131 -18.32 0.17 -1.50
N THR A 132 -18.60 -0.81 -2.37
CA THR A 132 -19.66 -0.69 -3.39
C THR A 132 -21.05 -0.52 -2.79
N THR A 133 -21.32 -1.10 -1.61
CA THR A 133 -22.64 -1.04 -1.00
C THR A 133 -22.84 0.14 -0.04
N LYS A 134 -21.77 0.60 0.63
CA LYS A 134 -21.88 1.62 1.69
C LYS A 134 -21.17 2.92 1.39
N PHE A 135 -20.03 2.87 0.69
CA PHE A 135 -19.11 4.00 0.56
C PHE A 135 -18.93 4.49 -0.87
N MET A 136 -19.78 4.08 -1.82
CA MET A 136 -19.73 4.58 -3.20
C MET A 136 -19.84 6.10 -3.28
N LYS A 137 -20.57 6.75 -2.38
CA LYS A 137 -20.65 8.23 -2.34
C LYS A 137 -19.33 8.90 -1.95
N ALA A 138 -18.42 8.17 -1.30
CA ALA A 138 -17.06 8.61 -0.97
C ALA A 138 -16.03 8.14 -2.03
N SER A 139 -16.46 7.80 -3.24
CA SER A 139 -15.59 7.23 -4.28
C SER A 139 -14.41 8.13 -4.69
N ARG A 140 -14.61 9.46 -4.61
CA ARG A 140 -13.59 10.46 -4.96
C ARG A 140 -12.47 10.60 -3.92
N MET A 141 -12.69 10.21 -2.67
CA MET A 141 -11.73 10.37 -1.57
C MET A 141 -12.10 9.52 -0.35
N LEU A 142 -11.15 8.76 0.20
CA LEU A 142 -11.27 7.95 1.45
C LEU A 142 -12.17 6.71 1.40
N GLY A 143 -12.96 6.46 0.35
CA GLY A 143 -13.94 5.36 0.36
C GLY A 143 -13.34 3.97 0.66
N ASP A 144 -12.11 3.73 0.20
CA ASP A 144 -11.28 2.57 0.48
C ASP A 144 -10.86 2.47 1.96
N GLN A 145 -10.45 3.58 2.59
CA GLN A 145 -10.06 3.62 3.99
C GLN A 145 -11.28 3.41 4.90
N LEU A 146 -12.41 4.01 4.52
CA LEU A 146 -13.68 3.84 5.21
C LEU A 146 -14.18 2.39 5.11
N ALA A 147 -14.09 1.78 3.92
CA ALA A 147 -14.47 0.39 3.72
C ALA A 147 -13.58 -0.58 4.52
N LEU A 148 -12.25 -0.37 4.52
CA LEU A 148 -11.32 -1.14 5.35
C LEU A 148 -11.65 -1.01 6.84
N ALA A 149 -11.83 0.22 7.32
CA ALA A 149 -12.16 0.47 8.72
C ALA A 149 -13.50 -0.17 9.09
N TRP A 150 -14.48 -0.15 8.18
CA TRP A 150 -15.77 -0.81 8.40
C TRP A 150 -15.64 -2.33 8.50
N VAL A 151 -14.94 -2.98 7.57
CA VAL A 151 -14.72 -4.44 7.61
C VAL A 151 -14.06 -4.87 8.91
N VAL A 152 -13.02 -4.14 9.33
CA VAL A 152 -12.30 -4.46 10.58
C VAL A 152 -13.15 -4.19 11.82
N LYS A 153 -13.71 -2.98 11.94
CA LYS A 153 -14.44 -2.56 13.17
C LYS A 153 -15.80 -3.22 13.33
N SER A 154 -16.38 -3.77 12.27
CA SER A 154 -17.66 -4.50 12.35
C SER A 154 -17.49 -5.93 12.85
N HIS A 155 -16.25 -6.42 12.99
CA HIS A 155 -15.99 -7.73 13.54
C HIS A 155 -16.25 -7.71 15.06
N SER A 156 -17.11 -8.61 15.55
CA SER A 156 -17.64 -8.57 16.92
C SER A 156 -16.58 -8.65 18.01
N SER A 157 -15.46 -9.33 17.75
CA SER A 157 -14.34 -9.49 18.67
C SER A 157 -13.28 -8.38 18.59
N PHE A 158 -13.41 -7.42 17.67
CA PHE A 158 -12.35 -6.45 17.42
C PHE A 158 -12.36 -5.31 18.44
N ASP A 159 -11.27 -5.20 19.20
CA ASP A 159 -11.06 -4.08 20.13
C ASP A 159 -10.44 -2.87 19.42
N VAL A 160 -11.25 -1.84 19.18
CA VAL A 160 -10.84 -0.57 18.54
C VAL A 160 -9.79 0.17 19.37
N GLN A 161 -9.74 -0.01 20.69
CA GLN A 161 -8.76 0.66 21.55
C GLN A 161 -7.32 0.21 21.23
N ARG A 162 -7.13 -0.93 20.57
CA ARG A 162 -5.80 -1.38 20.12
C ARG A 162 -5.14 -0.38 19.17
N PHE A 163 -5.90 0.41 18.40
CA PHE A 163 -5.36 1.46 17.53
C PHE A 163 -4.76 2.66 18.27
N THR A 164 -5.02 2.80 19.57
CA THR A 164 -4.37 3.82 20.40
C THR A 164 -2.94 3.43 20.79
N ARG A 165 -2.62 2.13 20.74
CA ARG A 165 -1.30 1.60 21.05
C ARG A 165 -0.38 1.78 19.84
N LYS A 166 0.85 2.23 20.03
CA LYS A 166 1.83 2.42 18.94
C LYS A 166 2.56 1.14 18.52
N GLN A 167 1.99 -0.03 18.80
CA GLN A 167 2.64 -1.33 18.63
C GLN A 167 1.91 -2.16 17.58
N ALA A 168 2.67 -2.93 16.79
CA ALA A 168 2.09 -3.86 15.84
C ALA A 168 1.31 -4.96 16.56
N PHE A 169 0.23 -5.43 15.95
CA PHE A 169 -0.59 -6.49 16.54
C PHE A 169 -1.39 -7.26 15.50
N THR A 170 -1.78 -8.49 15.80
CA THR A 170 -2.59 -9.33 14.89
C THR A 170 -4.00 -9.53 15.44
N ASP A 171 -4.96 -9.67 14.53
CA ASP A 171 -6.33 -10.10 14.82
C ASP A 171 -6.89 -10.97 13.68
N ARG A 172 -7.96 -11.74 13.97
CA ARG A 172 -8.66 -12.52 12.94
C ARG A 172 -9.89 -11.76 12.47
N ILE A 173 -9.87 -11.35 11.21
CA ILE A 173 -10.95 -10.56 10.59
C ILE A 173 -11.39 -11.25 9.30
N SER A 174 -12.68 -11.56 9.18
CA SER A 174 -13.27 -12.15 7.98
C SER A 174 -12.51 -13.39 7.47
N GLY A 175 -12.06 -14.25 8.38
CA GLY A 175 -11.31 -15.47 8.07
C GLY A 175 -9.84 -15.26 7.69
N ALA A 176 -9.32 -14.03 7.70
CA ALA A 176 -7.91 -13.71 7.50
C ALA A 176 -7.21 -13.36 8.82
N SER A 177 -5.95 -13.78 8.96
CA SER A 177 -5.04 -13.26 9.98
C SER A 177 -4.52 -11.89 9.51
N VAL A 178 -4.99 -10.81 10.13
CA VAL A 178 -4.68 -9.43 9.76
C VAL A 178 -3.66 -8.85 10.73
N LEU A 179 -2.50 -8.50 10.21
CA LEU A 179 -1.46 -7.77 10.95
C LEU A 179 -1.72 -6.26 10.83
N PHE A 180 -1.76 -5.56 11.96
CA PHE A 180 -1.90 -4.12 12.03
C PHE A 180 -0.54 -3.51 12.36
N LEU A 181 0.01 -2.77 11.41
CA LEU A 181 1.31 -2.10 11.49
C LEU A 181 1.12 -0.61 11.81
N PRO A 182 1.90 -0.01 12.73
CA PRO A 182 1.73 1.40 13.05
C PRO A 182 2.17 2.29 11.87
N CYS A 183 1.31 3.23 11.46
CA CYS A 183 1.62 4.22 10.43
C CYS A 183 2.85 5.06 10.81
N SER A 184 3.18 5.22 12.10
CA SER A 184 4.38 5.95 12.50
C SER A 184 5.69 5.32 11.99
N ILE A 185 5.66 4.04 11.56
CA ILE A 185 6.80 3.28 11.07
C ILE A 185 6.59 2.90 9.60
N TYR A 186 5.44 2.31 9.27
CA TYR A 186 5.21 1.63 7.99
C TYR A 186 4.37 2.43 6.99
N ASN A 187 3.95 3.66 7.34
CA ASN A 187 3.17 4.54 6.47
C ASN A 187 3.21 5.99 7.00
N TRP A 188 4.41 6.47 7.31
CA TRP A 188 4.60 7.72 8.04
C TRP A 188 4.37 8.91 7.12
N THR A 189 3.52 9.83 7.54
CA THR A 189 3.28 11.07 6.79
C THR A 189 4.01 12.22 7.46
N PRO A 190 4.84 12.99 6.74
CA PRO A 190 5.48 14.18 7.31
C PRO A 190 4.44 15.15 7.89
N PRO A 191 4.71 15.87 9.00
CA PRO A 191 3.79 16.87 9.55
C PRO A 191 3.41 17.97 8.53
N GLU A 192 2.23 18.58 8.68
CA GLU A 192 1.85 19.74 7.85
C GLU A 192 2.77 20.92 8.13
N GLY A 193 3.12 21.68 7.09
CA GLY A 193 4.00 22.84 7.21
C GLY A 193 5.48 22.49 7.39
N ALA A 194 5.84 21.21 7.52
CA ALA A 194 7.24 20.79 7.47
C ALA A 194 7.82 21.18 6.09
N GLY A 195 8.80 22.08 6.10
CA GLY A 195 9.52 22.51 4.90
C GLY A 195 10.49 21.44 4.37
N GLN A 196 10.77 20.39 5.17
CA GLN A 196 11.73 19.30 4.93
C GLN A 196 11.29 18.03 5.72
N PHE A 197 12.05 16.93 5.63
CA PHE A 197 11.96 15.72 6.49
C PHE A 197 12.36 15.95 7.97
N ARG A 198 12.37 17.19 8.46
CA ARG A 198 12.77 17.49 9.84
C ARG A 198 11.85 16.77 10.83
N GLY A 199 12.46 16.04 11.77
CA GLY A 199 11.74 15.27 12.78
C GLY A 199 11.19 13.93 12.28
N MET A 200 11.65 13.42 11.14
CA MET A 200 11.39 12.03 10.76
C MET A 200 12.00 11.09 11.82
N PRO A 201 11.19 10.21 12.45
CA PRO A 201 11.71 9.21 13.38
C PRO A 201 12.71 8.27 12.70
N LEU A 202 13.72 7.82 13.43
CA LEU A 202 14.80 6.97 12.90
C LEU A 202 14.33 5.56 12.53
N ASP A 203 13.19 5.13 13.08
CA ASP A 203 12.57 3.83 12.83
C ASP A 203 11.58 3.84 11.66
N VAL A 204 11.41 4.98 10.96
CA VAL A 204 10.54 5.03 9.77
C VAL A 204 11.08 4.13 8.67
N LYS A 205 10.20 3.29 8.12
CA LYS A 205 10.48 2.40 6.99
C LYS A 205 9.81 2.85 5.70
N VAL A 206 8.66 3.51 5.81
CA VAL A 206 7.91 4.03 4.66
C VAL A 206 7.45 5.45 4.93
N VAL A 207 7.78 6.35 4.02
CA VAL A 207 7.26 7.71 3.98
C VAL A 207 6.12 7.79 2.97
N HIS A 208 5.00 8.40 3.35
CA HIS A 208 3.84 8.63 2.50
C HIS A 208 3.62 10.13 2.31
N PHE A 209 3.78 10.60 1.07
CA PHE A 209 3.68 11.99 0.66
C PHE A 209 2.25 12.47 0.40
N LYS A 210 1.32 12.20 1.32
CA LYS A 210 -0.10 12.50 1.13
C LYS A 210 -0.38 14.00 0.94
N GLY A 211 -1.25 14.34 -0.01
CA GLY A 211 -1.75 15.70 -0.20
C GLY A 211 -0.66 16.69 -0.61
N SER A 212 -0.48 17.78 0.14
CA SER A 212 0.53 18.81 -0.16
C SER A 212 1.98 18.34 0.00
N ARG A 213 2.22 17.20 0.67
CA ARG A 213 3.58 16.64 0.82
C ARG A 213 4.13 16.04 -0.46
N LYS A 214 3.33 15.88 -1.53
CA LYS A 214 3.81 15.41 -2.84
C LYS A 214 4.99 16.21 -3.37
N ARG A 215 5.11 17.50 -3.01
CA ARG A 215 6.28 18.33 -3.33
C ARG A 215 7.61 17.72 -2.83
N LEU A 216 7.59 17.03 -1.68
CA LEU A 216 8.76 16.42 -1.07
C LEU A 216 9.24 15.19 -1.85
N MET A 217 8.43 14.64 -2.77
CA MET A 217 8.88 13.59 -3.70
C MET A 217 10.00 14.11 -4.61
N LEU A 218 9.90 15.37 -5.06
CA LEU A 218 10.95 16.00 -5.86
C LEU A 218 12.24 16.18 -5.06
N GLU A 219 12.14 16.60 -3.79
CA GLU A 219 13.30 16.71 -2.90
C GLU A 219 13.97 15.35 -2.67
N SER A 220 13.16 14.31 -2.41
CA SER A 220 13.64 12.92 -2.27
C SER A 220 14.36 12.45 -3.52
N TRP A 221 13.81 12.79 -4.69
CA TRP A 221 14.39 12.44 -5.98
C TRP A 221 15.71 13.17 -6.25
N SER A 222 15.76 14.47 -5.97
CA SER A 222 16.99 15.26 -6.11
C SER A 222 18.09 14.71 -5.20
N PHE A 223 17.75 14.34 -3.95
CA PHE A 223 18.69 13.71 -3.02
C PHE A 223 19.22 12.37 -3.55
N LEU A 224 18.35 11.51 -4.08
CA LEU A 224 18.75 10.25 -4.71
C LEU A 224 19.69 10.50 -5.90
N LYS A 225 19.35 11.44 -6.79
CA LYS A 225 20.17 11.78 -7.95
C LYS A 225 21.54 12.34 -7.58
N SER A 226 21.63 13.12 -6.50
CA SER A 226 22.91 13.67 -6.02
C SER A 226 23.76 12.65 -5.26
N SER A 227 23.14 11.56 -4.79
CA SER A 227 23.85 10.45 -4.16
C SER A 227 24.46 9.56 -5.25
N SER A 228 25.64 8.97 -5.01
CA SER A 228 26.23 8.04 -5.95
C SER A 228 25.30 6.84 -6.15
N PHE A 229 24.96 6.52 -7.41
CA PHE A 229 24.04 5.43 -7.78
C PHE A 229 24.42 4.05 -7.21
N SER A 230 25.69 3.88 -6.80
CA SER A 230 26.20 2.71 -6.08
C SER A 230 25.57 2.47 -4.72
N ASP A 231 25.00 3.51 -4.09
CA ASP A 231 24.64 3.46 -2.68
C ASP A 231 23.15 3.13 -2.46
N ILE A 232 22.30 3.24 -3.50
CA ILE A 232 20.84 3.02 -3.41
C ILE A 232 20.28 2.37 -4.71
N PRO A 233 20.66 1.12 -5.04
CA PRO A 233 20.36 0.48 -6.34
C PRO A 233 18.88 0.08 -6.55
N ASP A 234 18.05 0.11 -5.50
CA ASP A 234 16.69 -0.47 -5.51
C ASP A 234 15.55 0.57 -5.57
N MET A 235 15.86 1.87 -5.73
CA MET A 235 14.85 2.93 -5.72
C MET A 235 14.31 3.28 -7.12
N LEU A 236 12.99 3.17 -7.30
CA LEU A 236 12.27 3.69 -8.47
C LEU A 236 11.48 4.95 -8.08
N CYS A 237 11.79 6.06 -8.76
CA CYS A 237 10.95 7.26 -8.69
C CYS A 237 10.23 7.43 -10.03
N LEU A 238 8.90 7.47 -9.98
CA LEU A 238 8.05 7.81 -11.12
C LEU A 238 7.41 9.16 -10.86
N ILE A 239 7.81 10.18 -11.61
CA ILE A 239 7.11 11.46 -11.60
C ILE A 239 5.95 11.32 -12.59
N LEU A 240 4.75 11.13 -12.06
CA LEU A 240 3.53 11.05 -12.83
C LEU A 240 2.87 12.43 -12.83
N ARG A 241 2.58 12.97 -14.02
CA ARG A 241 1.79 14.18 -14.14
C ARG A 241 0.41 13.94 -13.52
N SER A 242 0.00 14.82 -12.61
CA SER A 242 -1.27 14.70 -11.91
C SER A 242 -2.40 15.23 -12.80
N GLY A 243 -3.51 14.51 -12.92
CA GLY A 243 -4.72 15.05 -13.57
C GLY A 243 -5.37 16.22 -12.79
N ARG A 244 -4.75 16.66 -11.68
CA ARG A 244 -5.15 17.82 -10.86
C ARG A 244 -4.06 18.88 -10.96
N THR A 245 -4.34 19.93 -11.71
CA THR A 245 -3.47 21.10 -11.95
C THR A 245 -2.91 21.77 -10.69
N LYS A 246 -3.55 21.62 -9.52
CA LYS A 246 -3.09 22.22 -8.26
C LYS A 246 -1.89 21.50 -7.62
N TYR A 247 -1.58 20.28 -8.03
CA TYR A 247 -0.47 19.49 -7.49
C TYR A 247 0.37 18.86 -8.60
N ASP A 248 0.33 19.44 -9.80
CA ASP A 248 1.31 19.15 -10.84
C ASP A 248 2.65 19.74 -10.39
N PHE A 249 3.59 18.85 -10.13
CA PHE A 249 5.00 19.14 -9.96
C PHE A 249 5.77 18.43 -11.08
#